data_AF-A0A662BQB3-F1
#
_entry.id   AF-A0A662BQB3-F1
#
_cell.length_a   1.000
_cell.length_b   1.000
_cell.length_c   1.000
_cell.angle_alpha   90.00
_cell.angle_beta   90.00
_cell.angle_gamma   90.00
#
_symmetry.space_group_name_H-M   'P 1'
#
loop_
_entity.id
_entity.type
_entity.pdbx_description
1 polymer ?
#
loop_
_entity_poly.entity_id
_entity_poly.type
_entity_poly.pdbx_seq_one_letter_code
_entity_poly.pdbx_strand_id
1 'polypeptide(L)'
;MTYKNFRLNIIFRVLLLVITTFILVYVVHSGEYYMTPFLFGLLILLQVFSLINYIEKTNRIVASFLESIRFSDFSRTFQVEGLGSSFDNLKRAFNKVIEDFQRIRTEKEEHYFYLQQIISHVEIGILAYQKDGTVEMINNSAKKLFNIQSLKNIQLLETWSPGFESVFFDI
;
A
#
# COMPACT_ATOMS: atom_id res chain seq x y z
N MET A 1 -20.61 -7.58 -16.31
CA MET A 1 -21.38 -6.62 -17.17
C MET A 1 -20.80 -5.21 -17.19
N THR A 2 -19.81 -4.87 -16.36
CA THR A 2 -19.27 -3.50 -16.19
C THR A 2 -18.13 -3.11 -17.17
N TYR A 3 -17.76 -3.99 -18.12
CA TYR A 3 -16.72 -3.74 -19.17
C TYR A 3 -17.16 -2.67 -20.14
N LYS A 4 -18.48 -2.56 -20.26
CA LYS A 4 -19.15 -1.70 -21.21
C LYS A 4 -18.96 -0.24 -20.79
N ASN A 5 -19.16 0.16 -19.54
CA ASN A 5 -19.37 1.57 -19.20
C ASN A 5 -18.22 2.51 -19.60
N PHE A 6 -16.95 2.22 -19.28
CA PHE A 6 -15.82 3.08 -19.67
C PHE A 6 -15.62 3.11 -21.18
N ARG A 7 -15.58 1.92 -21.82
CA ARG A 7 -15.36 1.80 -23.26
C ARG A 7 -16.55 2.36 -24.07
N LEU A 8 -17.79 2.15 -23.64
CA LEU A 8 -19.00 2.73 -24.23
C LEU A 8 -18.98 4.24 -24.11
N ASN A 9 -18.58 4.78 -22.97
CA ASN A 9 -18.55 6.23 -22.76
C ASN A 9 -17.50 6.90 -23.65
N ILE A 10 -16.33 6.26 -23.83
CA ILE A 10 -15.32 6.72 -24.82
C ILE A 10 -15.88 6.60 -26.24
N ILE A 11 -16.43 5.43 -26.62
CA ILE A 11 -17.00 5.22 -27.96
C ILE A 11 -18.08 6.26 -28.26
N PHE A 12 -18.97 6.52 -27.29
CA PHE A 12 -20.03 7.52 -27.42
C PHE A 12 -19.46 8.93 -27.62
N ARG A 13 -18.48 9.35 -26.80
CA ARG A 13 -17.82 10.66 -26.94
C ARG A 13 -17.09 10.82 -28.28
N VAL A 14 -16.42 9.76 -28.74
CA VAL A 14 -15.74 9.74 -30.05
C VAL A 14 -16.75 9.79 -31.19
N LEU A 15 -17.84 9.01 -31.14
CA LEU A 15 -18.92 9.09 -32.12
C LEU A 15 -19.50 10.49 -32.21
N LEU A 16 -19.76 11.11 -31.06
CA LEU A 16 -20.29 12.46 -30.97
C LEU A 16 -19.32 13.47 -31.61
N LEU A 17 -18.02 13.36 -31.34
CA LEU A 17 -16.96 14.16 -32.00
C LEU A 17 -16.93 13.97 -33.53
N VAL A 18 -17.09 12.73 -34.00
CA VAL A 18 -17.12 12.43 -35.45
C VAL A 18 -18.35 13.10 -36.08
N ILE A 19 -19.52 12.95 -35.46
CA ILE A 19 -20.77 13.55 -35.96
C ILE A 19 -20.67 15.08 -36.00
N THR A 20 -20.18 15.72 -34.93
CA THR A 20 -20.03 17.19 -34.90
C THR A 20 -19.01 17.68 -35.92
N THR A 21 -17.95 16.91 -36.17
CA THR A 21 -16.97 17.22 -37.22
C THR A 21 -17.60 17.13 -38.62
N PHE A 22 -18.39 16.08 -38.90
CA PHE A 22 -19.11 15.95 -40.17
C PHE A 22 -20.11 17.09 -40.39
N ILE A 23 -20.86 17.47 -39.35
CA ILE A 23 -21.79 18.61 -39.40
C ILE A 23 -21.03 19.91 -39.70
N LEU A 24 -19.89 20.14 -39.06
CA LEU A 24 -19.07 21.32 -39.32
C LEU A 24 -18.60 21.37 -40.78
N VAL A 25 -18.11 20.26 -41.34
CA VAL A 25 -17.69 20.19 -42.75
C VAL A 25 -18.85 20.47 -43.69
N TYR A 26 -20.03 19.90 -43.42
CA TYR A 26 -21.24 20.13 -44.21
C TYR A 26 -21.66 21.62 -44.18
N VAL A 27 -21.73 22.22 -43.00
CA VAL A 27 -22.12 23.64 -42.83
C VAL A 27 -21.14 24.59 -43.49
N VAL A 28 -19.83 24.31 -43.41
CA VAL A 28 -18.80 25.11 -44.09
C VAL A 28 -18.97 25.05 -45.61
N HIS A 29 -19.35 23.89 -46.17
CA HIS A 29 -19.56 23.74 -47.60
C HIS A 29 -20.81 24.46 -48.11
N SER A 30 -21.89 24.49 -47.31
CA SER A 30 -23.13 25.18 -47.67
C SER A 30 -22.98 26.71 -47.76
N GLY A 31 -22.00 27.31 -47.08
CA GLY A 31 -21.64 28.73 -47.25
C GLY A 31 -22.66 29.77 -46.75
N GLU A 32 -23.82 29.36 -46.25
CA GLU A 32 -24.93 30.27 -45.93
C GLU A 32 -24.78 31.03 -44.59
N TYR A 33 -23.96 30.54 -43.65
CA TYR A 33 -23.85 31.12 -42.30
C TYR A 33 -22.41 31.07 -41.75
N TYR A 34 -21.74 32.23 -41.65
CA TYR A 34 -20.37 32.33 -41.10
C TYR A 34 -20.28 32.12 -39.57
N MET A 35 -21.37 32.38 -38.83
CA MET A 35 -21.42 32.24 -37.37
C MET A 35 -21.49 30.77 -36.92
N THR A 36 -22.14 29.92 -37.71
CA THR A 36 -22.42 28.52 -37.35
C THR A 36 -21.16 27.65 -37.29
N PRO A 37 -20.21 27.68 -38.25
CA PRO A 37 -18.95 26.96 -38.15
C PRO A 37 -18.13 27.33 -36.93
N PHE A 38 -18.13 28.60 -36.52
CA PHE A 38 -17.40 29.06 -35.33
C PHE A 38 -17.92 28.40 -34.06
N LEU A 39 -19.25 28.33 -33.89
CA LEU A 39 -19.88 27.67 -32.74
C LEU A 39 -19.57 26.16 -32.70
N PHE A 40 -19.64 25.48 -33.84
CA PHE A 40 -19.27 24.05 -33.90
C PHE A 40 -17.78 23.82 -33.64
N GLY A 41 -16.91 24.72 -34.10
CA GLY A 41 -15.47 24.66 -33.80
C GLY A 41 -15.20 24.76 -32.29
N LEU A 42 -15.84 25.72 -31.62
CA LEU A 42 -15.75 25.87 -30.16
C LEU A 42 -16.29 24.62 -29.44
N LEU A 43 -17.40 24.07 -29.91
CA LEU A 43 -18.01 22.87 -29.36
C LEU A 43 -17.11 21.64 -29.49
N ILE A 44 -16.39 21.48 -30.62
CA ILE A 44 -15.39 20.42 -30.79
C ILE A 44 -14.24 20.59 -29.79
N LEU A 45 -13.72 21.81 -29.60
CA LEU A 45 -12.66 22.07 -28.61
C LEU A 45 -13.10 21.67 -27.20
N LEU A 46 -14.33 22.03 -26.80
CA LEU A 46 -14.90 21.64 -25.51
C LEU A 46 -15.03 20.11 -25.38
N GLN A 47 -15.44 19.43 -26.45
CA GLN A 47 -15.55 17.97 -26.46
C GLN A 47 -14.18 17.28 -26.33
N VAL A 48 -13.16 17.76 -27.03
CA VAL A 48 -11.79 17.26 -26.92
C VAL A 48 -11.25 17.48 -25.51
N PHE A 49 -11.42 18.68 -24.95
CA PHE A 49 -11.00 18.97 -23.57
C PHE A 49 -11.71 18.04 -22.57
N SER A 50 -13.02 17.86 -22.71
CA SER A 50 -13.79 16.94 -21.85
C SER A 50 -13.32 15.49 -21.97
N LEU A 51 -12.94 15.04 -23.16
CA LEU A 51 -12.41 13.70 -23.40
C LEU A 51 -11.04 13.50 -22.74
N ILE A 52 -10.12 14.44 -22.93
CA ILE A 52 -8.78 14.41 -22.30
C ILE A 52 -8.93 14.35 -20.78
N ASN A 53 -9.73 15.23 -20.20
CA ASN A 53 -9.91 15.32 -18.76
C ASN A 53 -10.54 14.05 -18.17
N TYR A 54 -11.44 13.39 -18.92
CA TYR A 54 -12.01 12.09 -18.54
C TYR A 54 -10.93 10.99 -18.49
N ILE A 55 -10.06 10.93 -19.50
CA ILE A 55 -8.96 9.95 -19.58
C ILE A 55 -7.92 10.22 -18.46
N GLU A 56 -7.54 11.47 -18.25
CA GLU A 56 -6.59 11.85 -17.21
C GLU A 56 -7.11 11.54 -15.80
N LYS A 57 -8.40 11.74 -15.53
CA LYS A 57 -9.01 11.37 -14.25
C LYS A 57 -8.86 9.87 -13.99
N THR A 58 -9.10 9.02 -15.00
CA THR A 58 -8.86 7.57 -14.89
C THR A 58 -7.40 7.27 -14.63
N ASN A 59 -6.46 7.92 -15.34
CA ASN A 59 -5.03 7.70 -15.15
C ASN A 59 -4.54 8.10 -13.75
N ARG A 60 -4.99 9.24 -13.21
CA ARG A 60 -4.67 9.67 -11.84
C ARG A 60 -5.13 8.68 -10.78
N ILE A 61 -6.30 8.07 -10.96
CA ILE A 61 -6.79 7.06 -10.01
C ILE A 61 -5.89 5.82 -10.04
N VAL A 62 -5.45 5.38 -11.22
CA VAL A 62 -4.50 4.27 -11.36
C VAL A 62 -3.15 4.60 -10.71
N ALA A 63 -2.64 5.81 -10.93
CA ALA A 63 -1.38 6.27 -10.33
C ALA A 63 -1.48 6.34 -8.80
N SER A 64 -2.57 6.92 -8.26
CA SER A 64 -2.83 7.00 -6.82
C SER A 64 -2.98 5.62 -6.18
N PHE A 65 -3.55 4.66 -6.90
CA PHE A 65 -3.61 3.26 -6.49
C PHE A 65 -2.22 2.61 -6.41
N LEU A 66 -1.34 2.82 -7.40
CA LEU A 66 0.03 2.30 -7.34
C LEU A 66 0.85 2.94 -6.22
N GLU A 67 0.60 4.22 -5.96
CA GLU A 67 1.26 4.96 -4.89
C GLU A 67 0.85 4.47 -3.50
N SER A 68 -0.43 4.16 -3.27
CA SER A 68 -0.90 3.62 -1.99
C SER A 68 -0.35 2.22 -1.68
N ILE A 69 -0.06 1.40 -2.71
CA ILE A 69 0.61 0.11 -2.54
C ILE A 69 2.09 0.29 -2.17
N ARG A 70 2.77 1.24 -2.79
CA ARG A 70 4.20 1.52 -2.53
C ARG A 70 4.41 2.04 -1.10
N PHE A 71 3.41 2.69 -0.51
CA PHE A 71 3.41 3.15 0.86
C PHE A 71 2.63 2.21 1.79
N SER A 72 3.08 0.95 1.91
CA SER A 72 2.98 0.02 3.07
C SER A 72 1.69 -0.10 3.92
N ASP A 73 0.62 0.63 3.62
CA ASP A 73 -0.62 0.70 4.38
C ASP A 73 -1.55 -0.40 3.87
N PHE A 74 -1.06 -1.64 4.01
CA PHE A 74 -1.78 -2.87 3.71
C PHE A 74 -3.00 -3.09 4.63
N SER A 75 -3.42 -2.10 5.41
CA SER A 75 -4.56 -2.20 6.34
C SER A 75 -5.92 -2.00 5.67
N ARG A 76 -5.96 -1.54 4.40
CA ARG A 76 -7.21 -1.22 3.71
C ARG A 76 -7.42 -2.07 2.47
N THR A 77 -8.43 -2.94 2.51
CA THR A 77 -8.99 -3.58 1.31
C THR A 77 -9.54 -2.49 0.40
N PHE A 78 -8.83 -2.17 -0.68
CA PHE A 78 -9.16 -1.00 -1.49
C PHE A 78 -10.39 -1.28 -2.36
N GLN A 79 -11.48 -0.56 -2.08
CA GLN A 79 -12.71 -0.59 -2.87
C GLN A 79 -12.77 0.65 -3.77
N VAL A 80 -11.92 0.72 -4.82
CA VAL A 80 -12.25 1.67 -5.89
C VAL A 80 -13.39 1.09 -6.69
N GLU A 81 -14.55 1.73 -6.63
CA GLU A 81 -15.68 1.48 -7.52
C GLU A 81 -15.68 2.52 -8.64
N GLY A 82 -15.99 2.10 -9.88
CA GLY A 82 -16.29 3.04 -10.95
C GLY A 82 -15.23 3.29 -12.04
N LEU A 83 -14.07 2.60 -12.05
CA LEU A 83 -13.11 2.72 -13.17
C LEU A 83 -13.51 1.94 -14.42
N GLY A 84 -14.61 1.19 -14.38
CA GLY A 84 -15.05 0.31 -15.46
C GLY A 84 -14.28 -1.01 -15.46
N SER A 85 -14.86 -2.07 -16.02
CA SER A 85 -14.35 -3.40 -15.70
C SER A 85 -13.08 -3.85 -16.42
N SER A 86 -12.48 -3.02 -17.29
CA SER A 86 -11.09 -3.26 -17.71
C SER A 86 -10.15 -3.21 -16.50
N PHE A 87 -10.48 -2.41 -15.49
CA PHE A 87 -9.70 -2.28 -14.26
C PHE A 87 -10.12 -3.25 -13.15
N ASP A 88 -11.26 -3.95 -13.29
CA ASP A 88 -11.71 -4.94 -12.29
C ASP A 88 -10.81 -6.18 -12.28
N ASN A 89 -10.34 -6.63 -13.45
CA ASN A 89 -9.41 -7.77 -13.53
C ASN A 89 -8.05 -7.40 -12.91
N LEU A 90 -7.58 -6.18 -13.18
CA LEU A 90 -6.37 -5.64 -12.56
C LEU A 90 -6.55 -5.59 -11.04
N LYS A 91 -7.65 -5.01 -10.55
CA LYS A 91 -7.99 -4.95 -9.13
C LYS A 91 -8.00 -6.32 -8.46
N ARG A 92 -8.63 -7.33 -9.06
CA ARG A 92 -8.67 -8.69 -8.51
C ARG A 92 -7.29 -9.33 -8.43
N ALA A 93 -6.51 -9.25 -9.50
CA ALA A 93 -5.16 -9.80 -9.54
C ALA A 93 -4.27 -9.14 -8.47
N PHE A 94 -4.36 -7.82 -8.31
CA PHE A 94 -3.58 -7.09 -7.33
C PHE A 94 -4.03 -7.29 -5.88
N ASN A 95 -5.34 -7.33 -5.62
CA ASN A 95 -5.85 -7.65 -4.28
C ASN A 95 -5.41 -9.04 -3.82
N LYS A 96 -5.31 -10.00 -4.75
CA LYS A 96 -4.78 -11.33 -4.44
C LYS A 96 -3.31 -11.29 -4.05
N VAL A 97 -2.49 -10.53 -4.76
CA VAL A 97 -1.07 -10.33 -4.40
C VAL A 97 -0.95 -9.68 -3.01
N ILE A 98 -1.77 -8.67 -2.71
CA ILE A 98 -1.78 -8.03 -1.39
C ILE A 98 -2.14 -9.03 -0.28
N GLU A 99 -3.16 -9.85 -0.49
CA GLU A 99 -3.58 -10.89 0.45
C GLU A 99 -2.47 -11.94 0.67
N ASP A 100 -1.79 -12.37 -0.39
CA ASP A 100 -0.65 -13.30 -0.30
C ASP A 100 0.52 -12.67 0.49
N PHE A 101 0.81 -11.38 0.27
CA PHE A 101 1.83 -10.65 1.04
C PHE A 101 1.46 -10.48 2.52
N GLN A 102 0.21 -10.14 2.82
CA GLN A 102 -0.29 -10.07 4.19
C GLN A 102 -0.16 -11.43 4.89
N ARG A 103 -0.54 -12.52 4.21
CA ARG A 103 -0.42 -13.88 4.75
C ARG A 103 1.02 -14.22 5.11
N ILE A 104 1.97 -14.01 4.20
CA ILE A 104 3.40 -14.24 4.44
C ILE A 104 3.89 -13.42 5.65
N ARG A 105 3.43 -12.17 5.78
CA ARG A 105 3.80 -11.30 6.90
C ARG A 105 3.22 -11.81 8.22
N THR A 106 1.94 -12.19 8.25
CA THR A 106 1.30 -12.77 9.43
C THR A 106 1.99 -14.07 9.86
N GLU A 107 2.30 -14.97 8.93
CA GLU A 107 3.06 -16.19 9.22
C GLU A 107 4.43 -15.90 9.85
N LYS A 108 5.13 -14.84 9.37
CA LYS A 108 6.40 -14.40 9.97
C LYS A 108 6.23 -13.77 11.36
N GLU A 109 5.21 -12.92 11.55
CA GLU A 109 4.94 -12.27 12.83
C GLU A 109 4.49 -13.30 13.89
N GLU A 110 3.66 -14.28 13.53
CA GLU A 110 3.26 -15.39 14.41
C GLU A 110 4.47 -16.24 14.85
N HIS A 111 5.37 -16.58 13.93
CA HIS A 111 6.59 -17.33 14.27
C HIS A 111 7.49 -16.56 15.24
N TYR A 112 7.61 -15.24 15.08
CA TYR A 112 8.37 -14.39 15.98
C TYR A 112 7.72 -14.34 17.39
N PHE A 113 6.41 -14.11 17.46
CA PHE A 113 5.68 -14.12 18.73
C PHE A 113 5.70 -15.49 19.42
N TYR A 114 5.59 -16.59 18.67
CA TYR A 114 5.68 -17.95 19.19
C TYR A 114 7.04 -18.21 19.85
N LEU A 115 8.14 -17.86 19.17
CA LEU A 115 9.49 -17.98 19.74
C LEU A 115 9.66 -17.13 21.00
N GLN A 116 9.16 -15.89 20.98
CA GLN A 116 9.24 -15.00 22.14
C GLN A 116 8.38 -15.48 23.33
N GLN A 117 7.21 -16.08 23.07
CA GLN A 117 6.32 -16.64 24.08
C GLN A 117 6.94 -17.87 24.75
N ILE A 118 7.56 -18.76 23.97
CA ILE A 118 8.33 -19.90 24.50
C ILE A 118 9.43 -19.38 25.43
N ILE A 119 10.30 -18.50 24.93
CA ILE A 119 11.42 -17.92 25.71
C ILE A 119 10.93 -17.27 27.01
N SER A 120 9.74 -16.65 26.99
CA SER A 120 9.16 -15.95 28.14
C SER A 120 8.50 -16.86 29.17
N HIS A 121 8.08 -18.07 28.80
CA HIS A 121 7.43 -19.06 29.67
C HIS A 121 8.33 -20.24 30.07
N VAL A 122 9.57 -20.32 29.58
CA VAL A 122 10.53 -21.29 30.11
C VAL A 122 10.92 -20.90 31.54
N GLU A 123 10.87 -21.85 32.48
CA GLU A 123 11.27 -21.66 33.89
C GLU A 123 12.80 -21.48 34.08
N ILE A 124 13.55 -21.40 32.98
CA ILE A 124 15.00 -21.17 32.96
C ILE A 124 15.24 -19.66 32.78
N GLY A 125 16.12 -19.08 33.61
CA GLY A 125 16.57 -17.71 33.44
C GLY A 125 17.44 -17.57 32.18
N ILE A 126 17.02 -16.72 31.24
CA ILE A 126 17.76 -16.45 30.01
C ILE A 126 18.27 -15.01 30.06
N LEU A 127 19.57 -14.84 29.83
CA LEU A 127 20.27 -13.57 29.81
C LEU A 127 21.24 -13.57 28.63
N ALA A 128 21.12 -12.57 27.75
CA ALA A 128 22.03 -12.34 26.65
C ALA A 128 22.68 -10.95 26.81
N TYR A 129 24.00 -10.90 26.76
CA TYR A 129 24.78 -9.67 26.87
C TYR A 129 25.84 -9.61 25.77
N GLN A 130 26.20 -8.39 25.38
CA GLN A 130 27.23 -8.12 24.39
C GLN A 130 28.61 -8.07 25.05
N LYS A 131 29.68 -8.11 24.25
CA LYS A 131 31.07 -8.11 24.77
C LYS A 131 31.43 -6.86 25.57
N ASP A 132 30.67 -5.77 25.42
CA ASP A 132 30.78 -4.52 26.18
C ASP A 132 30.03 -4.56 27.53
N GLY A 133 29.31 -5.65 27.81
CA GLY A 133 28.48 -5.83 29.01
C GLY A 133 27.05 -5.30 28.88
N THR A 134 26.63 -4.77 27.73
CA THR A 134 25.25 -4.31 27.50
C THR A 134 24.30 -5.50 27.39
N VAL A 135 23.21 -5.49 28.16
CA VAL A 135 22.22 -6.58 28.15
C VAL A 135 21.23 -6.39 27.01
N GLU A 136 21.23 -7.32 26.06
CA GLU A 136 20.37 -7.29 24.87
C GLU A 136 19.01 -7.93 25.15
N MET A 137 18.98 -8.99 25.98
CA MET A 137 17.74 -9.68 26.34
C MET A 137 17.82 -10.29 27.73
N ILE A 138 16.75 -10.11 28.52
CA ILE A 138 16.55 -10.80 29.81
C ILE A 138 15.09 -11.20 29.95
N ASN A 139 14.82 -12.50 30.19
CA ASN A 139 13.46 -13.01 30.34
C ASN A 139 12.90 -12.81 31.77
N ASN A 140 11.60 -13.00 31.94
CA ASN A 140 10.93 -12.81 33.24
C ASN A 140 11.41 -13.81 34.32
N SER A 141 11.81 -15.02 33.94
CA SER A 141 12.36 -16.02 34.86
C SER A 141 13.69 -15.57 35.46
N ALA A 142 14.59 -15.00 34.65
CA ALA A 142 15.84 -14.38 35.12
C ALA A 142 15.57 -13.15 35.99
N LYS A 143 14.61 -12.30 35.61
CA LYS A 143 14.20 -11.14 36.43
C LYS A 143 13.69 -11.53 37.81
N LYS A 144 12.91 -12.61 37.89
CA LYS A 144 12.42 -13.17 39.17
C LYS A 144 13.57 -13.78 39.98
N LEU A 145 14.48 -14.51 39.33
CA LEU A 145 15.65 -15.12 39.99
C LEU A 145 16.56 -14.07 40.65
N PHE A 146 16.84 -12.98 39.93
CA PHE A 146 17.69 -11.89 40.40
C PHE A 146 16.92 -10.78 41.15
N ASN A 147 15.59 -10.92 41.29
CA ASN A 147 14.68 -9.95 41.92
C ASN A 147 14.84 -8.50 41.38
N ILE A 148 14.93 -8.35 40.06
CA ILE A 148 15.15 -7.06 39.37
C ILE A 148 14.08 -6.80 38.29
N GLN A 149 13.68 -5.54 38.10
CA GLN A 149 12.68 -5.17 37.08
C GLN A 149 13.28 -5.03 35.67
N SER A 150 14.51 -4.54 35.59
CA SER A 150 15.27 -4.36 34.34
C SER A 150 16.76 -4.47 34.60
N LEU A 151 17.48 -5.11 33.69
CA LEU A 151 18.94 -5.13 33.67
C LEU A 151 19.40 -4.49 32.36
N LYS A 152 20.12 -3.37 32.43
CA LYS A 152 20.68 -2.72 31.25
C LYS A 152 22.11 -3.17 30.96
N ASN A 153 22.81 -3.64 31.98
CA ASN A 153 24.25 -3.86 31.94
C ASN A 153 24.59 -4.95 32.97
N ILE A 154 25.42 -5.91 32.58
CA ILE A 154 25.71 -7.13 33.36
C ILE A 154 26.43 -6.80 34.67
N GLN A 155 27.24 -5.74 34.70
CA GLN A 155 28.00 -5.31 35.87
C GLN A 155 27.08 -4.92 37.05
N LEU A 156 25.82 -4.56 36.79
CA LEU A 156 24.84 -4.29 37.85
C LEU A 156 24.50 -5.54 38.69
N LEU A 157 24.72 -6.75 38.18
CA LEU A 157 24.55 -8.01 38.93
C LEU A 157 25.66 -8.24 39.97
N GLU A 158 26.78 -7.52 39.88
CA GLU A 158 27.86 -7.59 40.87
C GLU A 158 27.40 -7.09 42.26
N THR A 159 26.39 -6.21 42.28
CA THR A 159 25.75 -5.73 43.52
C THR A 159 24.95 -6.83 44.23
N TRP A 160 24.54 -7.88 43.51
CA TRP A 160 23.76 -9.00 44.06
C TRP A 160 24.66 -10.08 44.68
N SER A 161 25.80 -10.37 44.06
CA SER A 161 26.81 -11.28 44.61
C SER A 161 28.21 -10.91 44.09
N PRO A 162 29.19 -10.62 44.97
CA PRO A 162 30.57 -10.37 44.56
C PRO A 162 31.16 -11.62 43.88
N GLY A 163 31.71 -11.47 42.66
CA GLY A 163 32.32 -12.57 41.89
C GLY A 163 31.38 -13.29 40.92
N PHE A 164 30.15 -12.80 40.72
CA PHE A 164 29.23 -13.38 39.74
C PHE A 164 29.61 -13.03 38.29
N GLU A 165 30.24 -11.88 38.06
CA GLU A 165 30.76 -11.47 36.74
C GLU A 165 31.83 -12.44 36.21
N SER A 166 32.76 -12.88 37.07
CA SER A 166 33.83 -13.80 36.68
C SER A 166 33.32 -15.15 36.17
N VAL A 167 32.15 -15.62 36.62
CA VAL A 167 31.55 -16.88 36.14
C VAL A 167 31.10 -16.81 34.68
N PHE A 168 30.77 -15.61 34.19
CA PHE A 168 30.32 -15.39 32.80
C PHE A 168 31.45 -15.04 31.83
N PHE A 169 32.55 -14.45 32.33
CA PHE A 169 33.73 -14.14 31.51
C PHE A 169 34.74 -15.29 31.41
N ASP A 170 34.63 -16.32 32.27
CA ASP A 170 35.48 -17.51 32.25
C ASP A 170 34.93 -18.68 31.39
N ILE A 171 33.82 -18.47 30.65
CA ILE A 171 33.25 -19.43 29.67
C ILE A 171 33.54 -18.96 28.25
#